data_AF-A0A925MAS7-F1
#
_entry.id   AF-A0A925MAS7-F1
#
_cell.length_a   1.000
_cell.length_b   1.000
_cell.length_c   1.000
_cell.angle_alpha   90.00
_cell.angle_beta   90.00
_cell.angle_gamma   90.00
#
_symmetry.space_group_name_H-M   'P 1'
#
loop_
_entity.id
_entity.type
_entity.pdbx_description
1 polymer ?
#
loop_
_entity_poly.entity_id
_entity_poly.type
_entity_poly.pdbx_seq_one_letter_code
_entity_poly.pdbx_strand_id
1 'polypeptide(L)'
;MAAEDVAADPASPDPELQYLRDRYRDQVRQALQDALTGLPADERNVLRLHFLDGLSVDGIAAVYGVHRATAARWVGKGREMLVKNTQALLARRLEVGRAEVDRLVGLVRSVLDLTVSGLFRTAAR
;
A
#
# COMPACT_ATOMS: atom_id res chain seq x y z
N MET A 1 -36.06 27.37 -7.80
CA MET A 1 -34.95 27.34 -6.82
C MET A 1 -34.26 26.01 -7.01
N ALA A 2 -33.19 26.00 -7.81
CA ALA A 2 -32.48 24.79 -8.22
C ALA A 2 -31.68 24.26 -7.03
N ALA A 3 -31.97 23.03 -6.61
CA ALA A 3 -31.07 22.28 -5.75
C ALA A 3 -30.03 21.64 -6.68
N GLU A 4 -28.82 22.18 -6.64
CA GLU A 4 -27.66 21.66 -7.37
C GLU A 4 -27.37 20.24 -6.89
N ASP A 5 -27.55 19.30 -7.81
CA ASP A 5 -27.01 17.95 -7.75
C ASP A 5 -25.49 18.07 -7.80
N VAL A 6 -24.84 18.04 -6.65
CA VAL A 6 -23.37 18.01 -6.55
C VAL A 6 -22.94 16.62 -7.01
N ALA A 7 -22.80 16.48 -8.32
CA ALA A 7 -22.11 15.37 -8.94
C ALA A 7 -20.67 15.36 -8.40
N ALA A 8 -20.42 14.50 -7.41
CA ALA A 8 -19.09 14.23 -6.92
C ALA A 8 -18.25 13.72 -8.09
N ASP A 9 -17.30 14.54 -8.53
CA ASP A 9 -16.29 14.16 -9.51
C ASP A 9 -15.48 12.97 -8.96
N PRO A 10 -15.55 11.77 -9.56
CA PRO A 10 -14.85 10.58 -9.06
C PRO A 10 -13.31 10.70 -9.13
N ALA A 11 -12.78 11.79 -9.71
CA ALA A 11 -11.35 12.08 -9.74
C ALA A 11 -10.87 13.00 -8.60
N SER A 12 -11.79 13.60 -7.83
CA SER A 12 -11.42 14.45 -6.69
C SER A 12 -11.25 13.58 -5.44
N PRO A 13 -10.07 13.56 -4.78
CA PRO A 13 -9.90 12.76 -3.57
C PRO A 13 -10.87 13.29 -2.51
N ASP A 14 -11.75 12.42 -2.03
CA ASP A 14 -12.75 12.70 -1.02
C ASP A 14 -12.13 13.55 0.12
N PRO A 15 -12.63 14.76 0.39
CA PRO A 15 -12.03 15.67 1.36
C PRO A 15 -12.01 15.07 2.78
N GLU A 16 -12.94 14.18 3.12
CA GLU A 16 -12.90 13.43 4.38
C GLU A 16 -11.65 12.52 4.41
N LEU A 17 -11.36 11.88 3.29
CA LEU A 17 -10.25 10.96 3.12
C LEU A 17 -8.89 11.69 3.10
N GLN A 18 -8.84 12.91 2.56
CA GLN A 18 -7.66 13.78 2.65
C GLN A 18 -7.39 14.21 4.10
N TYR A 19 -8.44 14.63 4.81
CA TYR A 19 -8.33 15.01 6.22
C TYR A 19 -7.85 13.83 7.08
N LEU A 20 -8.41 12.64 6.88
CA LEU A 20 -7.97 11.42 7.57
C LEU A 20 -6.53 11.06 7.22
N ARG A 21 -6.15 11.16 5.94
CA ARG A 21 -4.77 10.92 5.50
C ARG A 21 -3.80 11.83 6.23
N ASP A 22 -4.09 13.12 6.28
CA ASP A 22 -3.17 14.10 6.88
C ASP A 22 -3.13 13.96 8.41
N ARG A 23 -4.28 13.65 9.04
CA ARG A 23 -4.39 13.40 10.48
C ARG A 23 -3.65 12.14 10.94
N TYR A 24 -3.71 11.06 10.17
CA TYR A 24 -3.16 9.76 10.54
C TYR A 24 -1.85 9.43 9.82
N ARG A 25 -1.28 10.38 9.06
CA ARG A 25 -0.13 10.17 8.19
C ARG A 25 1.05 9.55 8.93
N ASP A 26 1.37 10.10 10.09
CA ASP A 26 2.54 9.70 10.86
C ASP A 26 2.33 8.34 11.52
N GLN A 27 1.12 8.07 12.02
CA GLN A 27 0.74 6.78 12.60
C GLN A 27 0.73 5.68 11.54
N VAL A 28 0.21 5.97 10.34
CA VAL A 28 0.25 5.07 9.19
C VAL A 28 1.69 4.81 8.76
N ARG A 29 2.51 5.86 8.64
CA ARG A 29 3.93 5.72 8.30
C ARG A 29 4.66 4.84 9.30
N GLN A 30 4.45 5.08 10.59
CA GLN A 30 5.13 4.31 11.64
C GLN A 30 4.63 2.86 11.68
N ALA A 31 3.32 2.64 11.56
CA ALA A 31 2.76 1.29 11.45
C ALA A 31 3.30 0.54 10.23
N LEU A 32 3.49 1.21 9.10
CA LEU A 32 4.07 0.60 7.90
C LEU A 32 5.55 0.24 8.11
N GLN A 33 6.33 1.10 8.75
CA GLN A 33 7.74 0.82 9.08
C GLN A 33 7.86 -0.36 10.05
N ASP A 34 7.02 -0.42 11.06
CA ASP A 34 6.99 -1.52 12.03
C ASP A 34 6.50 -2.82 11.38
N ALA A 35 5.50 -2.74 10.49
CA ALA A 35 5.04 -3.87 9.71
C ALA A 35 6.16 -4.42 8.80
N LEU A 36 6.90 -3.56 8.10
CA LEU A 36 8.07 -3.94 7.29
C LEU A 36 9.17 -4.58 8.15
N THR A 37 9.41 -4.05 9.35
CA THR A 37 10.40 -4.60 10.29
C THR A 37 9.96 -5.95 10.87
N GLY A 38 8.65 -6.17 11.01
CA GLY A 38 8.07 -7.44 11.45
C GLY A 38 7.94 -8.50 10.36
N LEU A 39 8.19 -8.18 9.08
CA LEU A 39 8.18 -9.19 8.01
C LEU A 39 9.40 -10.13 8.13
N PRO A 40 9.26 -11.40 7.70
CA PRO A 40 10.42 -12.26 7.54
C PRO A 40 11.38 -11.69 6.48
N ALA A 41 12.66 -12.08 6.58
CA ALA A 41 13.73 -11.47 5.80
C ALA A 41 13.49 -11.60 4.29
N ASP A 42 13.02 -12.75 3.82
CA ASP A 42 12.82 -13.03 2.40
C ASP A 42 11.71 -12.17 1.81
N GLU A 43 10.53 -12.12 2.45
CA GLU A 43 9.43 -11.27 2.00
C GLU A 43 9.80 -9.79 2.05
N ARG A 44 10.52 -9.35 3.08
CA ARG A 44 11.02 -7.97 3.16
C ARG A 44 11.98 -7.65 2.02
N ASN A 45 12.90 -8.56 1.68
CA ASN A 45 13.91 -8.30 0.65
C ASN A 45 13.29 -8.24 -0.75
N VAL A 46 12.30 -9.11 -1.03
CA VAL A 46 11.51 -9.05 -2.28
C VAL A 46 10.76 -7.73 -2.40
N LEU A 47 10.12 -7.27 -1.32
CA LEU A 47 9.44 -5.97 -1.33
C LEU A 47 10.42 -4.81 -1.47
N ARG A 48 11.61 -4.91 -0.87
CA ARG A 48 12.67 -3.90 -1.00
C ARG A 48 13.13 -3.75 -2.45
N LEU A 49 13.43 -4.87 -3.11
CA LEU A 49 13.82 -4.89 -4.52
C LEU A 49 12.70 -4.32 -5.41
N HIS A 50 11.44 -4.63 -5.09
CA HIS A 50 10.31 -4.16 -5.86
C HIS A 50 10.05 -2.65 -5.70
N PHE A 51 9.99 -2.16 -4.45
CA PHE A 51 9.53 -0.80 -4.15
C PHE A 51 10.64 0.24 -4.04
N LEU A 52 11.82 -0.14 -3.52
CA LEU A 52 12.95 0.80 -3.41
C LEU A 52 13.82 0.77 -4.64
N ASP A 53 14.17 -0.43 -5.10
CA ASP A 53 15.09 -0.59 -6.23
C ASP A 53 14.33 -0.56 -7.58
N GLY A 54 12.99 -0.55 -7.55
CA GLY A 54 12.13 -0.40 -8.72
C GLY A 54 12.12 -1.61 -9.65
N LEU A 55 12.59 -2.78 -9.19
CA LEU A 55 12.64 -3.97 -10.02
C LEU A 55 11.23 -4.48 -10.32
N SER A 56 10.98 -4.79 -11.59
CA SER A 56 9.80 -5.53 -12.00
C SER A 56 9.82 -6.96 -11.44
N VAL A 57 8.68 -7.63 -11.47
CA VAL A 57 8.59 -9.07 -11.14
C VAL A 57 9.58 -9.90 -11.97
N ASP A 58 9.79 -9.52 -13.22
CA ASP A 58 10.75 -10.17 -14.12
C ASP A 58 12.21 -9.91 -13.69
N GLY A 59 12.51 -8.69 -13.25
CA GLY A 59 13.82 -8.36 -12.68
C GLY A 59 14.09 -9.14 -11.38
N ILE A 60 13.10 -9.24 -10.50
CA ILE A 60 13.20 -10.04 -9.26
C ILE A 60 13.40 -11.53 -9.61
N ALA A 61 12.66 -12.05 -10.58
CA ALA A 61 12.80 -13.42 -11.05
C ALA A 61 14.24 -13.71 -11.54
N ALA A 62 14.83 -12.79 -12.30
CA ALA A 62 16.21 -12.89 -12.76
C ALA A 62 17.24 -12.86 -11.63
N VAL A 63 17.08 -11.95 -10.65
CA VAL A 63 18.00 -11.84 -9.49
C VAL A 63 18.03 -13.12 -8.67
N TYR A 64 16.88 -13.74 -8.46
CA TYR A 64 16.76 -14.97 -7.66
C TYR A 64 16.87 -16.26 -8.48
N GLY A 65 16.98 -16.19 -9.81
CA GLY A 65 17.03 -17.36 -10.68
C GLY A 65 15.75 -18.20 -10.66
N VAL A 66 14.58 -17.57 -10.45
CA VAL A 66 13.28 -18.26 -10.35
C VAL A 66 12.36 -17.90 -11.51
N HIS A 67 11.27 -18.64 -11.69
CA HIS A 67 10.24 -18.27 -12.66
C HIS A 67 9.51 -16.98 -12.27
N ARG A 68 9.11 -16.20 -13.28
CA ARG A 68 8.26 -15.01 -13.13
C ARG A 68 7.04 -15.24 -12.24
N ALA A 69 6.34 -16.37 -12.41
CA ALA A 69 5.17 -16.70 -11.62
C ALA A 69 5.49 -16.87 -10.12
N THR A 70 6.67 -17.39 -9.80
CA THR A 70 7.16 -17.53 -8.42
C THR A 70 7.47 -16.15 -7.82
N ALA A 71 8.22 -15.31 -8.55
CA ALA A 71 8.49 -13.94 -8.12
C ALA A 71 7.20 -13.12 -7.93
N ALA A 72 6.23 -13.26 -8.84
CA ALA A 72 4.92 -12.60 -8.73
C ALA A 72 4.20 -13.00 -7.45
N ARG A 73 4.20 -14.30 -7.13
CA ARG A 73 3.61 -14.83 -5.90
C ARG A 73 4.32 -14.30 -4.66
N TRP A 74 5.64 -14.19 -4.67
CA TRP A 74 6.40 -13.64 -3.54
C TRP A 74 6.09 -12.16 -3.30
N VAL A 75 6.07 -11.35 -4.37
CA VAL A 75 5.68 -9.93 -4.27
C VAL A 75 4.24 -9.79 -3.76
N GLY A 76 3.31 -10.57 -4.31
CA GLY A 76 1.90 -10.58 -3.89
C GLY A 76 1.74 -10.95 -2.41
N LYS A 77 2.37 -12.05 -1.98
CA LYS A 77 2.36 -12.49 -0.57
C LYS A 77 2.96 -11.45 0.35
N GLY A 78 4.11 -10.86 -0.02
CA GLY A 78 4.74 -9.80 0.75
C GLY A 78 3.83 -8.58 0.90
N ARG A 79 3.16 -8.16 -0.17
CA ARG A 79 2.20 -7.04 -0.14
C ARG A 79 1.03 -7.35 0.79
N GLU A 80 0.46 -8.54 0.70
CA GLU A 80 -0.65 -8.96 1.55
C GLU A 80 -0.25 -8.97 3.04
N MET A 81 0.91 -9.53 3.36
CA MET A 81 1.44 -9.54 4.73
C MET A 81 1.71 -8.13 5.24
N LEU A 82 2.29 -7.25 4.41
CA LEU A 82 2.55 -5.86 4.77
C LEU A 82 1.26 -5.12 5.11
N VAL A 83 0.23 -5.26 4.27
CA VAL A 83 -1.10 -4.67 4.52
C VAL A 83 -1.69 -5.21 5.81
N LYS A 84 -1.76 -6.54 5.97
CA LYS A 84 -2.34 -7.19 7.15
C LYS A 84 -1.64 -6.77 8.45
N ASN A 85 -0.30 -6.72 8.46
CA ASN A 85 0.47 -6.31 9.63
C ASN A 85 0.26 -4.82 9.96
N THR A 86 0.23 -3.96 8.94
CA THR A 86 -0.04 -2.52 9.12
C THR A 86 -1.42 -2.29 9.72
N GLN A 87 -2.43 -3.02 9.24
CA GLN A 87 -3.80 -2.97 9.80
C GLN A 87 -3.83 -3.35 11.27
N ALA A 88 -3.19 -4.47 11.63
CA ALA A 88 -3.16 -4.93 13.02
C ALA A 88 -2.47 -3.91 13.95
N LEU A 89 -1.42 -3.26 13.47
CA LEU A 89 -0.71 -2.21 14.22
C LEU A 89 -1.54 -0.94 14.37
N LEU A 90 -2.23 -0.50 13.31
CA LEU A 90 -3.10 0.67 13.36
C LEU A 90 -4.30 0.45 14.27
N ALA A 91 -4.95 -0.70 14.17
CA ALA A 91 -6.07 -1.07 15.03
C ALA A 91 -5.67 -1.06 16.52
N ARG A 92 -4.45 -1.53 16.83
CA ARG A 92 -3.90 -1.51 18.19
C ARG A 92 -3.53 -0.11 18.68
N ARG A 93 -3.04 0.77 17.81
CA ARG A 93 -2.50 2.08 18.18
C ARG A 93 -3.54 3.17 18.32
N LEU A 94 -4.55 3.12 17.46
CA LEU A 94 -5.49 4.21 17.32
C LEU A 94 -6.73 4.06 18.22
N GLU A 95 -6.96 2.87 18.79
CA GLU A 95 -8.17 2.55 19.57
C GLU A 95 -9.48 2.97 18.87
N VAL A 96 -9.44 3.05 17.53
CA VAL A 96 -10.55 3.50 16.71
C VAL A 96 -11.48 2.35 16.36
N GLY A 97 -12.76 2.67 16.18
CA GLY A 97 -13.78 1.71 15.75
C GLY A 97 -13.44 1.06 14.40
N ARG A 98 -13.99 -0.13 14.16
CA ARG A 98 -13.71 -0.97 12.98
C ARG A 98 -13.89 -0.23 11.64
N ALA A 99 -14.90 0.63 11.54
CA ALA A 99 -15.15 1.43 10.33
C ALA A 99 -14.03 2.42 10.02
N GLU A 100 -13.41 3.01 11.06
CA GLU A 100 -12.28 3.93 10.89
C GLU A 100 -11.03 3.18 10.44
N VAL A 101 -10.79 1.98 10.99
CA VAL A 101 -9.73 1.09 10.55
C VAL A 101 -9.92 0.75 9.07
N ASP A 102 -11.12 0.37 8.65
CA ASP A 102 -11.42 0.02 7.25
C ASP A 102 -11.17 1.21 6.29
N ARG A 103 -11.48 2.45 6.70
CA ARG A 103 -11.13 3.65 5.91
C ARG A 103 -9.62 3.87 5.81
N LEU A 104 -8.89 3.72 6.92
CA LEU A 104 -7.43 3.80 6.94
C LEU A 104 -6.78 2.68 6.11
N VAL A 105 -7.37 1.48 6.10
CA VAL A 105 -6.95 0.37 5.23
C VAL A 105 -7.07 0.76 3.76
N GLY A 106 -8.22 1.34 3.37
CA GLY A 106 -8.46 1.81 2.01
C GLY A 106 -7.38 2.79 1.58
N LEU A 107 -7.02 3.72 2.45
CA LEU A 107 -5.94 4.68 2.24
C LEU A 107 -4.57 3.99 2.03
N VAL A 108 -4.19 3.06 2.92
CA VAL A 108 -2.92 2.34 2.81
C VAL A 108 -2.84 1.53 1.52
N ARG A 109 -3.92 0.83 1.15
CA ARG A 109 -4.01 0.08 -0.11
C ARG A 109 -3.86 1.00 -1.32
N SER A 110 -4.57 2.13 -1.32
CA SER A 110 -4.49 3.12 -2.39
C SER A 110 -3.06 3.65 -2.57
N VAL A 111 -2.37 4.02 -1.49
CA VAL A 111 -0.97 4.49 -1.58
C VAL A 111 -0.05 3.41 -2.17
N LEU A 112 -0.23 2.15 -1.78
CA LEU A 112 0.54 1.03 -2.33
C LEU A 112 0.19 0.78 -3.80
N ASP A 113 -1.08 0.80 -4.17
CA ASP A 113 -1.51 0.62 -5.57
C ASP A 113 -1.03 1.76 -6.47
N LEU A 114 -0.98 3.00 -5.96
CA LEU A 114 -0.45 4.17 -6.67
C LEU A 114 1.07 4.09 -6.89
N THR A 115 1.85 3.62 -5.90
CA THR A 115 3.29 3.40 -6.09
C THR A 115 3.55 2.28 -7.10
N VAL A 116 2.81 1.18 -7.03
CA VAL A 116 2.88 0.08 -8.02
C VAL A 116 2.53 0.59 -9.43
N SER A 117 1.40 1.26 -9.59
CA SER A 117 0.92 1.76 -10.89
C SER A 117 1.85 2.84 -11.46
N GLY A 118 2.41 3.71 -10.62
CA GLY A 118 3.36 4.75 -11.02
C GLY A 118 4.68 4.19 -11.51
N LEU A 119 5.18 3.12 -10.89
CA LEU A 119 6.40 2.43 -11.32
C LEU A 119 6.20 1.73 -12.67
N PHE A 120 5.07 1.05 -12.87
CA PHE A 120 4.76 0.42 -14.17
C PHE A 120 4.62 1.43 -15.32
N ARG A 121 4.13 2.63 -15.04
CA ARG A 121 4.04 3.71 -16.03
C ARG A 121 5.42 4.26 -16.43
N THR A 122 6.39 4.21 -15.52
CA THR A 122 7.75 4.73 -15.74
C THR A 122 8.64 3.74 -16.50
N ALA A 123 8.42 2.43 -16.30
CA ALA A 123 9.18 1.37 -16.97
C ALA A 123 8.74 1.09 -18.43
N ALA A 124 7.64 1.69 -18.90
CA ALA A 124 7.11 1.50 -20.26
C ALA A 124 7.65 2.53 -21.27
N ARG A 125 8.90 3.00 -21.12
CA ARG A 125 9.52 4.00 -22.00
C ARG A 125 10.80 3.49 -22.63
#